data_AF-N4V431-F1
#
_entry.id   AF-N4V431-F1
#
_cell.length_a   1.000
_cell.length_b   1.000
_cell.length_c   1.000
_cell.angle_alpha   90.00
_cell.angle_beta   90.00
_cell.angle_gamma   90.00
#
_symmetry.space_group_name_H-M   'P 1'
#
loop_
_entity.id
_entity.type
_entity.pdbx_description
1 polymer ?
#
loop_
_entity_poly.entity_id
_entity_poly.type
_entity_poly.pdbx_seq_one_letter_code
_entity_poly.pdbx_strand_id
1 'polypeptide(L)' 'LKHFNRCTTDRSTSPYYLLILDGHESHLSADFQIYYKVNNIITLCIPPHSSHLL' A
#
# COMPACT_ATOMS: atom_id res chain seq x y z
N LEU A 1 -7.19 -4.16 -1.60
CA LEU A 1 -5.98 -5.02 -1.52
C LEU A 1 -6.15 -6.41 -2.12
N LYS A 2 -7.12 -7.24 -1.70
CA LYS A 2 -7.34 -8.57 -2.32
C LYS A 2 -7.45 -8.54 -3.85
N HIS A 3 -8.16 -7.55 -4.40
CA HIS A 3 -8.26 -7.34 -5.85
C HIS A 3 -6.94 -6.87 -6.48
N PHE A 4 -6.21 -5.98 -5.80
CA PHE A 4 -4.90 -5.48 -6.25
C PHE A 4 -3.89 -6.62 -6.38
N ASN A 5 -3.70 -7.41 -5.32
CA ASN A 5 -2.76 -8.54 -5.33
C ASN A 5 -3.10 -9.52 -6.46
N ARG A 6 -4.37 -9.88 -6.65
CA ARG A 6 -4.76 -10.78 -7.75
C ARG A 6 -4.35 -10.26 -9.13
N CYS A 7 -4.45 -8.95 -9.36
CA CYS A 7 -4.14 -8.34 -10.65
C CYS A 7 -2.64 -8.05 -10.84
N THR A 8 -1.86 -7.95 -9.76
CA THR A 8 -0.42 -7.62 -9.82
C THR A 8 0.50 -8.82 -9.67
N THR A 9 0.08 -9.90 -8.97
CA THR A 9 0.88 -11.12 -8.77
C THR A 9 1.25 -11.81 -10.07
N ASP A 10 0.39 -11.76 -11.08
CA ASP A 10 0.64 -12.41 -12.37
C ASP A 10 1.62 -11.64 -13.27
N ARG A 11 1.86 -10.36 -12.95
CA ARG A 11 2.60 -9.42 -13.82
C ARG A 11 3.90 -8.89 -13.23
N SER A 12 4.18 -9.17 -11.95
CA SER A 12 5.36 -8.64 -11.26
C SER A 12 6.47 -9.69 -11.14
N THR A 13 7.68 -9.35 -11.60
CA THR A 13 8.91 -10.12 -11.37
C THR A 13 9.48 -9.93 -9.96
N SER A 14 9.03 -8.89 -9.26
CA SER A 14 9.44 -8.58 -7.89
C SER A 14 8.37 -9.03 -6.89
N PRO A 15 8.76 -9.68 -5.78
CA PRO A 15 7.83 -10.04 -4.71
C PRO A 15 7.36 -8.81 -3.92
N TYR A 16 8.00 -7.64 -4.07
CA TYR A 16 7.67 -6.43 -3.32
C TYR A 16 6.76 -5.50 -4.12
N TYR A 17 5.73 -4.97 -3.44
CA TYR A 17 4.83 -3.95 -3.97
C TYR A 17 4.96 -2.65 -3.18
N LEU A 18 5.05 -1.53 -3.88
CA LEU A 18 4.98 -0.21 -3.26
C LEU A 18 3.56 0.33 -3.37
N LEU A 19 2.92 0.64 -2.24
CA LEU A 19 1.61 1.25 -2.17
C LEU A 19 1.74 2.67 -1.60
N ILE A 20 1.35 3.67 -2.38
CA ILE A 20 1.33 5.07 -1.96
C ILE A 20 -0.10 5.40 -1.54
N LEU A 21 -0.28 5.75 -0.27
CA LEU A 21 -1.57 6.09 0.33
C LEU A 21 -1.63 7.61 0.55
N ASP A 22 -2.75 8.23 0.18
CA ASP A 22 -3.09 9.57 0.68
C ASP A 22 -3.35 9.44 2.19
N GLY A 23 -2.79 10.33 3.01
CA GLY A 23 -2.61 10.16 4.45
C GLY A 23 -3.85 10.18 5.33
N HIS A 24 -4.88 9.44 4.94
CA HIS A 24 -6.08 9.22 5.72
C HIS A 24 -5.84 8.10 6.75
N GLU A 25 -6.02 8.41 8.03
CA GLU A 25 -5.62 7.57 9.17
C GLU A 25 -6.29 6.18 9.26
N SER A 26 -7.26 5.89 8.40
CA SER A 26 -8.03 4.63 8.39
C SER A 26 -7.20 3.38 8.05
N HIS A 27 -5.94 3.52 7.62
CA HIS A 27 -5.12 2.41 7.11
C HIS A 27 -4.18 1.76 8.14
N LEU A 28 -4.15 2.24 9.39
CA LEU A 28 -3.13 1.85 10.38
C LEU A 28 -3.58 0.80 11.42
N SER A 29 -4.69 0.08 11.19
CA SER A 29 -5.06 -1.01 12.10
C SER A 29 -4.07 -2.18 12.01
N ALA A 30 -3.89 -2.92 13.13
CA ALA A 30 -2.93 -4.02 13.25
C ALA A 30 -3.12 -5.10 12.17
N ASP A 31 -4.37 -5.40 11.79
CA ASP A 31 -4.69 -6.35 10.72
C ASP A 31 -4.10 -5.93 9.37
N PHE A 32 -4.09 -4.61 9.08
CA PHE A 32 -3.50 -4.10 7.84
C PHE A 32 -1.99 -4.24 7.85
N GLN A 33 -1.32 -3.96 8.97
CA GLN A 33 0.12 -4.13 9.07
C GLN A 33 0.55 -5.60 8.87
N ILE A 34 -0.19 -6.54 9.47
CA ILE A 34 0.05 -7.98 9.27
C ILE A 34 -0.16 -8.34 7.80
N TYR A 35 -1.25 -7.89 7.19
CA TYR A 35 -1.55 -8.14 5.78
C TYR A 35 -0.44 -7.60 4.86
N TYR A 36 0.02 -6.36 5.05
CA TYR A 36 1.08 -5.76 4.25
C TYR A 36 2.39 -6.53 4.38
N LYS A 37 2.77 -6.91 5.61
CA LYS A 37 3.98 -7.69 5.87
C LYS A 37 3.96 -9.05 5.19
N VAL A 38 2.83 -9.78 5.29
CA VAL A 38 2.69 -11.12 4.67
C VAL A 38 2.71 -11.05 3.13
N ASN A 39 2.23 -9.95 2.55
CA ASN A 39 2.14 -9.78 1.10
C ASN A 39 3.31 -8.95 0.51
N ASN A 40 4.38 -8.70 1.28
CA ASN A 40 5.54 -7.91 0.87
C ASN A 40 5.18 -6.51 0.32
N ILE A 41 4.17 -5.89 0.91
CA ILE A 41 3.68 -4.58 0.50
C ILE A 41 4.33 -3.52 1.40
N ILE A 42 5.10 -2.63 0.79
CA ILE A 42 5.68 -1.45 1.40
C ILE A 42 4.68 -0.32 1.22
N THR A 43 4.24 0.29 2.32
CA THR A 43 3.33 1.44 2.28
C THR A 43 4.08 2.75 2.51
N LEU A 44 3.91 3.71 1.61
CA LEU A 44 4.30 5.11 1.81
C LEU A 44 3.04 5.94 2.00
N CYS A 45 3.05 6.81 3.00
CA CYS A 45 1.95 7.71 3.30
C CYS A 45 2.34 9.12 2.85
N ILE A 46 1.53 9.74 2.00
CA ILE A 46 1.67 11.15 1.66
C ILE A 46 1.04 11.95 2.81
N PRO A 47 1.75 12.94 3.40
CA PRO A 47 1.16 13.73 4.46
C PRO A 47 -0.09 14.46 3.96
N PRO A 48 -1.15 14.55 4.80
CA PRO A 48 -2.36 15.25 4.44
C PRO A 48 -2.03 16.67 3.96
N HIS A 49 -2.69 17.11 2.88
CA HIS A 49 -2.49 18.40 2.19
C HIS A 49 -1.27 18.52 1.25
N SER A 50 -0.57 17.44 0.91
CA SER A 50 0.53 17.51 -0.09
C SER A 50 0.07 17.54 -1.55
N SER A 51 -1.23 17.41 -1.82
CA SER A 51 -1.80 17.41 -3.18
C SER A 51 -1.63 18.74 -3.92
N HIS A 52 -1.32 19.83 -3.20
CA HIS A 52 -1.18 21.18 -3.76
C HIS A 52 0.26 21.57 -4.11
N LEU A 53 1.23 20.65 -3.93
CA LEU A 53 2.65 20.91 -4.16
C LEU A 53 3.20 20.28 -5.46
N LEU A 54 2.36 19.64 -6.26
CA LEU A 54 2.74 19.01 -7.54
C LEU A 54 2.26 19.81 -8.75
#